data_AF-A0A9N9AG73-F1
#
_entry.id   AF-A0A9N9AG73-F1
#
_cell.length_a   1.000
_cell.length_b   1.000
_cell.length_c   1.000
_cell.angle_alpha   90.00
_cell.angle_beta   90.00
_cell.angle_gamma   90.00
#
_symmetry.space_group_name_H-M   'P 1'
#
loop_
_entity.id
_entity.type
_entity.pdbx_description
1 polymer ?
#
loop_
_entity_poly.entity_id
_entity_poly.type
_entity_poly.pdbx_seq_one_letter_code
_entity_poly.pdbx_strand_id
1 'polypeptide(L)'
;MLPPPPNQFANHNELLAHVRTFAATQGYAVTIKRSRTDMSGQIKNITLCCDRGGSYRNKLNLTANSRHRQTASRLLNCPFELFRIRRDASEDMSGHPIIYRLSTKQQSKFDRCLLLVHILVKFYQLLDK
;
A
#
# COMPACT_ATOMS: atom_id res chain seq x y z
N MET A 1 3.50 0.35 -10.25
CA MET A 1 3.40 1.25 -9.08
C MET A 1 4.54 0.90 -8.15
N LEU A 2 5.45 1.85 -7.92
CA LEU A 2 6.54 1.63 -6.97
C LEU A 2 6.00 1.77 -5.55
N PRO A 3 6.43 0.93 -4.59
CA PRO A 3 6.12 1.14 -3.20
C PRO A 3 6.94 2.32 -2.63
N PRO A 4 6.40 3.08 -1.67
CA PRO A 4 7.20 4.02 -0.88
C PRO A 4 8.32 3.26 -0.16
N PRO A 5 9.52 3.87 -0.05
CA PRO A 5 10.62 3.26 0.66
C PRO A 5 10.27 3.00 2.13
N PRO A 6 10.75 1.91 2.73
CA PRO A 6 10.52 1.64 4.14
C PRO A 6 11.23 2.72 4.98
N ASN A 7 10.50 3.29 5.94
CA ASN A 7 11.04 4.26 6.87
C ASN A 7 10.39 4.11 8.26
N GLN A 8 10.99 4.76 9.24
CA GLN A 8 10.55 4.83 10.63
C GLN A 8 9.97 6.21 10.90
N PHE A 9 8.82 6.27 11.58
CA PHE A 9 8.12 7.53 11.87
C PHE A 9 7.75 7.60 13.34
N ALA A 10 7.81 8.78 13.93
CA ALA A 10 7.41 9.00 15.32
C ALA A 10 5.88 9.09 15.45
N ASN A 11 5.22 9.65 14.44
CA ASN A 11 3.79 9.93 14.48
C ASN A 11 3.03 9.29 13.30
N HIS A 12 1.75 8.98 13.53
CA HIS A 12 0.87 8.49 12.46
C HIS A 12 0.71 9.51 11.32
N ASN A 13 0.58 10.79 11.67
CA ASN A 13 0.38 11.85 10.68
C ASN A 13 1.61 12.02 9.80
N GLU A 14 2.80 11.87 10.37
CA GLU A 14 4.08 11.94 9.66
C GLU A 14 4.22 10.79 8.66
N LEU A 15 3.91 9.56 9.08
CA LEU A 15 3.84 8.39 8.21
C LEU A 15 2.89 8.65 7.02
N LEU A 16 1.68 9.15 7.31
CA LEU A 16 0.66 9.36 6.29
C LEU A 16 1.07 10.46 5.31
N ALA A 17 1.69 11.54 5.80
CA ALA A 17 2.24 12.60 4.96
C ALA A 17 3.34 12.06 4.03
N HIS A 18 4.31 11.32 4.58
CA HIS A 18 5.39 10.74 3.79
C HIS A 18 4.87 9.82 2.67
N VAL A 19 3.95 8.92 3.00
CA VAL A 19 3.37 7.98 2.03
C VAL A 19 2.55 8.72 0.96
N ARG A 20 1.78 9.75 1.34
CA ARG A 20 0.99 10.53 0.39
C ARG A 20 1.85 11.37 -0.55
N THR A 21 2.90 12.01 -0.02
CA THR A 21 3.86 12.76 -0.83
C THR A 21 4.53 11.85 -1.85
N PHE A 22 4.99 10.66 -1.44
CA PHE A 22 5.54 9.67 -2.38
C PHE A 22 4.51 9.19 -3.40
N ALA A 23 3.28 8.89 -2.98
CA ALA A 23 2.24 8.44 -3.88
C ALA A 23 1.93 9.48 -4.96
N ALA A 24 1.89 10.77 -4.57
CA ALA A 24 1.67 11.88 -5.49
C ALA A 24 2.76 11.96 -6.57
N THR A 25 4.04 11.76 -6.23
CA THR A 25 5.13 11.75 -7.24
C THR A 25 5.02 10.57 -8.20
N GLN A 26 4.40 9.46 -7.76
CA GLN A 26 4.19 8.26 -8.57
C GLN A 26 2.86 8.23 -9.33
N GLY A 27 2.03 9.26 -9.21
CA GLY A 27 0.75 9.36 -9.91
C GLY A 27 -0.37 8.45 -9.39
N TYR A 28 -0.31 8.05 -8.11
CA TYR A 28 -1.39 7.34 -7.44
C TYR A 28 -1.71 7.96 -6.08
N ALA A 29 -2.86 7.62 -5.50
CA ALA A 29 -3.21 8.07 -4.15
C ALA A 29 -3.26 6.88 -3.19
N VAL A 30 -3.08 7.17 -1.90
CA VAL A 30 -3.12 6.17 -0.84
C VAL A 30 -4.20 6.53 0.17
N THR A 31 -5.02 5.54 0.51
CA THR A 31 -6.15 5.65 1.42
C THR A 31 -5.99 4.66 2.59
N ILE A 32 -6.72 4.91 3.68
CA ILE A 32 -6.74 4.02 4.84
C ILE A 32 -7.73 2.89 4.53
N LYS A 33 -7.21 1.65 4.45
CA LYS A 33 -8.04 0.45 4.22
C LYS A 33 -8.67 -0.03 5.52
N ARG A 34 -7.86 -0.15 6.57
CA ARG A 34 -8.25 -0.66 7.89
C ARG A 34 -7.38 -0.02 8.96
N SER A 35 -7.99 0.34 10.07
CA SER A 35 -7.31 0.72 11.30
C SER A 35 -7.76 -0.20 12.43
N ARG A 36 -6.83 -0.60 13.29
CA ARG A 36 -7.12 -1.29 14.55
C ARG A 36 -6.66 -0.40 15.68
N THR A 37 -7.52 -0.20 16.66
CA THR A 37 -7.22 0.53 17.89
C THR A 37 -7.02 -0.45 19.04
N ASP A 38 -6.18 -0.09 20.00
CA ASP A 38 -6.06 -0.77 21.29
C ASP A 38 -7.19 -0.36 22.24
N MET A 39 -7.29 -1.02 23.40
CA MET A 39 -8.30 -0.73 24.43
C MET A 39 -8.23 0.71 24.97
N SER A 40 -7.04 1.33 24.91
CA SER A 40 -6.83 2.75 25.25
C SER A 40 -7.41 3.74 24.21
N GLY A 41 -7.95 3.25 23.08
CA GLY A 41 -8.43 4.09 21.98
C GLY A 41 -7.32 4.56 21.02
N GLN A 42 -6.05 4.29 21.33
CA GLN A 42 -4.93 4.58 20.44
C GLN A 42 -4.88 3.61 19.26
N ILE A 43 -4.42 4.09 18.10
CA ILE A 43 -4.29 3.25 16.91
C ILE A 43 -3.12 2.25 17.12
N LYS A 44 -3.40 0.95 17.07
CA LYS A 44 -2.41 -0.13 17.10
C LYS A 44 -1.81 -0.40 15.74
N ASN A 45 -2.63 -0.72 14.74
CA ASN A 45 -2.21 -1.10 13.39
C ASN A 45 -3.00 -0.35 12.32
N ILE A 46 -2.35 0.02 11.21
CA ILE A 46 -3.05 0.57 10.04
C ILE A 46 -2.59 -0.17 8.80
N THR A 47 -3.54 -0.47 7.94
CA THR A 47 -3.31 -0.90 6.57
C THR A 47 -3.71 0.23 5.65
N LEU A 48 -2.77 0.71 4.84
CA LEU A 48 -3.02 1.65 3.76
C LEU A 48 -3.11 0.89 2.44
N CYS A 49 -3.90 1.39 1.49
CA CYS A 49 -4.04 0.81 0.16
C CYS A 49 -4.02 1.88 -0.94
N CYS A 50 -3.78 1.45 -2.17
CA CYS A 50 -3.96 2.29 -3.36
C CYS A 50 -5.43 2.78 -3.46
N ASP A 51 -5.65 3.97 -4.01
CA ASP A 51 -6.97 4.51 -4.37
C ASP A 51 -7.74 3.62 -5.37
N ARG A 52 -7.01 2.83 -6.14
CA ARG A 52 -7.54 1.82 -7.09
C ARG A 52 -7.69 0.43 -6.48
N GLY A 53 -7.44 0.28 -5.18
CA GLY A 53 -7.48 -0.98 -4.45
C GLY A 53 -8.89 -1.39 -4.01
N GLY A 54 -9.18 -2.68 -4.02
CA GLY A 54 -10.48 -3.24 -3.61
C GLY A 54 -11.39 -3.63 -4.79
N SER A 55 -12.43 -4.39 -4.46
CA SER A 55 -13.43 -4.88 -5.41
C SER A 55 -14.82 -4.38 -5.05
N TYR A 56 -15.66 -4.23 -6.08
CA TYR A 56 -17.05 -3.92 -5.88
C TYR A 56 -17.75 -5.08 -5.19
N ARG A 57 -18.49 -4.78 -4.11
CA ARG A 57 -19.40 -5.74 -3.49
C ARG A 57 -20.74 -5.68 -4.22
N ASN A 58 -21.12 -6.78 -4.84
CA ASN A 58 -22.43 -6.89 -5.50
C ASN A 58 -23.53 -7.09 -4.44
N LYS A 59 -23.99 -6.00 -3.82
CA LYS A 59 -25.05 -6.07 -2.79
C LYS A 59 -26.43 -6.38 -3.37
N LEU A 60 -26.64 -6.10 -4.65
CA LEU A 60 -27.94 -6.19 -5.32
C LEU A 60 -28.07 -7.44 -6.18
N ASN A 61 -27.08 -8.35 -6.13
CA ASN A 61 -27.02 -9.58 -6.93
C ASN A 61 -27.25 -9.35 -8.44
N LEU A 62 -26.84 -8.18 -8.95
CA LEU A 62 -26.99 -7.84 -10.36
C LEU A 62 -25.93 -8.55 -11.19
N THR A 63 -26.31 -9.06 -12.35
CA THR A 63 -25.38 -9.64 -13.32
C THR A 63 -24.75 -8.53 -14.16
N ALA A 64 -23.67 -8.83 -14.89
CA ALA A 64 -23.04 -7.85 -15.79
C ALA A 64 -24.04 -7.26 -16.81
N ASN A 65 -25.04 -8.06 -17.20
CA ASN A 65 -26.07 -7.69 -18.17
C ASN A 65 -27.20 -6.85 -17.56
N SER A 66 -27.52 -7.01 -16.27
CA SER A 66 -28.56 -6.22 -15.58
C SER A 66 -28.01 -4.99 -14.86
N ARG A 67 -26.68 -4.85 -14.79
CA ARG A 67 -26.01 -3.71 -14.15
C ARG A 67 -25.97 -2.50 -15.10
N HIS A 68 -26.97 -1.63 -15.00
CA HIS A 68 -27.11 -0.45 -15.87
C HIS A 68 -26.23 0.76 -15.47
N ARG A 69 -25.51 0.74 -14.33
CA ARG A 69 -24.72 1.90 -13.88
C ARG A 69 -23.22 1.75 -14.15
N GLN A 70 -22.75 2.39 -15.22
CA GLN A 70 -21.33 2.68 -15.46
C GLN A 70 -20.89 3.78 -14.48
N THR A 71 -20.45 3.38 -13.28
CA THR A 71 -19.96 4.36 -12.29
C THR A 71 -18.47 4.59 -12.54
N ALA A 72 -18.02 5.84 -12.58
CA ALA A 72 -16.63 6.25 -12.84
C ALA A 72 -15.64 5.90 -11.70
N SER A 73 -15.91 4.89 -10.89
CA SER A 73 -14.94 4.50 -9.86
C SER A 73 -13.76 3.77 -10.47
N ARG A 74 -12.57 4.10 -9.97
CA ARG A 74 -11.26 3.67 -10.46
C ARG A 74 -10.79 2.35 -9.82
N LEU A 75 -11.68 1.60 -9.19
CA LEU A 75 -11.34 0.33 -8.54
C LEU A 75 -10.93 -0.72 -9.57
N LEU A 76 -9.65 -1.10 -9.53
CA LEU A 76 -9.07 -2.13 -10.41
C LEU A 76 -8.57 -3.34 -9.60
N ASN A 77 -8.99 -3.46 -8.33
CA ASN A 77 -8.51 -4.47 -7.40
C ASN A 77 -6.97 -4.46 -7.28
N CYS A 78 -6.37 -3.27 -7.19
CA CYS A 78 -4.94 -3.13 -7.02
C CYS A 78 -4.45 -3.88 -5.76
N PRO A 79 -3.46 -4.79 -5.87
CA PRO A 79 -2.97 -5.58 -4.74
C PRO A 79 -2.03 -4.81 -3.81
N PHE A 80 -1.76 -3.53 -4.10
CA PHE A 80 -0.83 -2.72 -3.34
C PHE A 80 -1.37 -2.37 -1.95
N GLU A 81 -0.70 -2.90 -0.92
CA GLU A 81 -1.01 -2.65 0.47
C GLU A 81 0.25 -2.38 1.28
N LEU A 82 0.15 -1.36 2.14
CA LEU A 82 1.17 -0.97 3.08
C LEU A 82 0.66 -1.25 4.49
N PHE A 83 1.54 -1.81 5.32
CA PHE A 83 1.25 -2.16 6.69
C PHE A 83 2.12 -1.31 7.61
N ARG A 84 1.45 -0.69 8.57
CA ARG A 84 2.05 -0.04 9.73
C ARG A 84 2.02 -1.01 10.90
N ILE A 85 3.18 -1.26 11.47
CA ILE A 85 3.33 -1.98 12.74
C ILE A 85 3.79 -0.98 13.79
N ARG A 86 3.03 -0.87 14.88
CA ARG A 86 3.46 -0.19 16.11
C ARG A 86 4.44 -1.12 16.82
N ARG A 87 5.67 -0.67 17.05
CA ARG A 87 6.58 -1.34 17.99
C ARG A 87 6.35 -0.69 19.34
N ASP A 88 5.87 -1.48 20.29
CA ASP A 88 5.84 -1.09 21.70
C ASP A 88 7.28 -1.29 22.20
N ALA A 89 8.09 -0.25 22.13
CA ALA A 89 9.28 -0.20 22.98
C ALA A 89 8.74 -0.08 24.42
N SER A 90 9.25 -0.91 25.34
CA SER A 90 8.93 -0.80 26.76
C SER A 90 8.99 0.65 27.20
N GLU A 91 7.95 1.12 27.89
CA GLU A 91 7.98 2.43 28.53
C GLU A 91 8.96 2.38 29.71
N ASP A 92 10.21 2.74 29.49
CA ASP A 92 11.00 3.35 30.54
C ASP A 92 10.55 4.83 30.63
N MET A 93 10.36 5.33 31.86
CA MET A 93 9.82 6.64 32.28
C MET A 93 10.52 7.89 31.66
N SER A 94 10.62 7.98 30.34
CA SER A 94 11.48 8.92 29.61
C SER A 94 10.86 9.50 28.33
N GLY A 95 9.62 9.17 27.99
CA GLY A 95 8.90 9.80 26.88
C GLY A 95 9.51 9.55 25.49
N HIS A 96 10.14 8.39 25.26
CA HIS A 96 10.70 8.02 23.96
C HIS A 96 9.64 7.48 22.97
N PRO A 97 9.76 7.81 21.67
CA PRO A 97 8.62 7.82 20.75
C PRO A 97 8.18 6.44 20.24
N ILE A 98 6.87 6.29 20.01
CA ILE A 98 6.29 5.14 19.32
C ILE A 98 6.83 5.11 17.88
N ILE A 99 7.61 4.09 17.53
CA ILE A 99 8.20 4.00 16.19
C ILE A 99 7.30 3.16 15.26
N TYR A 100 6.74 3.81 14.25
CA TYR A 100 6.01 3.16 13.17
C TYR A 100 6.97 2.68 12.09
N ARG A 101 6.90 1.39 11.74
CA ARG A 101 7.60 0.84 10.58
C ARG A 101 6.63 0.68 9.42
N LEU A 102 6.98 1.26 8.27
CA LEU A 102 6.29 1.00 7.01
C LEU A 102 6.82 -0.31 6.40
N SER A 103 5.94 -1.26 6.17
CA SER A 103 6.25 -2.51 5.49
C SER A 103 5.30 -2.71 4.32
N THR A 104 5.83 -3.07 3.17
CA THR A 104 5.04 -3.41 1.99
C THR A 104 4.72 -4.90 2.05
N LYS A 105 3.44 -5.28 2.04
CA LYS A 105 3.08 -6.59 1.46
C LYS A 105 2.90 -6.37 -0.03
N GLN A 106 3.99 -6.08 -0.74
CA GLN A 106 3.96 -6.40 -2.16
C GLN A 106 4.03 -7.92 -2.23
N GLN A 107 2.85 -8.53 -2.36
CA GLN A 107 2.77 -9.93 -2.73
C GLN A 107 3.63 -10.10 -3.99
N SER A 108 4.54 -11.06 -3.94
CA SER A 108 5.62 -11.47 -4.85
C SER A 108 5.25 -11.67 -6.33
N LYS A 109 4.39 -10.82 -6.88
CA LYS A 109 3.81 -10.90 -8.22
C LYS A 109 4.39 -9.87 -9.20
N PHE A 110 5.14 -8.87 -8.71
CA PHE A 110 5.86 -7.92 -9.56
C PHE A 110 7.30 -8.39 -9.89
N ASP A 111 7.94 -9.17 -9.02
CA ASP A 111 9.36 -9.54 -9.18
C ASP A 111 9.62 -10.57 -10.29
N ARG A 112 8.61 -11.35 -10.70
CA ARG A 112 8.77 -12.26 -11.86
C ARG A 112 8.74 -11.54 -13.21
N CYS A 113 8.04 -10.40 -13.31
CA CYS A 113 8.00 -9.65 -14.57
C CYS A 113 9.27 -8.81 -14.79
N LEU A 114 9.83 -8.21 -13.74
CA LEU A 114 11.08 -7.44 -13.89
C LEU A 114 12.28 -8.33 -14.22
N LEU A 115 12.35 -9.55 -13.67
CA LEU A 115 13.43 -10.48 -13.99
C LEU A 115 13.44 -10.84 -15.49
N LEU A 116 12.26 -11.09 -16.07
CA LEU A 116 12.11 -11.38 -17.51
C LEU A 116 12.49 -10.19 -18.39
N VAL A 117 12.07 -8.97 -18.00
CA VAL A 117 12.45 -7.76 -18.75
C VAL A 117 13.96 -7.52 -18.67
N HIS A 118 14.59 -7.70 -17.50
CA HIS A 118 16.04 -7.59 -17.37
C HIS A 118 16.80 -8.68 -18.14
N ILE A 119 16.31 -9.92 -18.16
CA ILE A 119 16.90 -11.01 -18.95
C ILE A 119 16.80 -10.70 -20.44
N LEU A 120 15.64 -10.25 -20.93
CA LEU A 120 15.46 -9.90 -22.34
C LEU A 120 16.32 -8.71 -22.74
N VAL A 121 16.39 -7.64 -21.93
CA VAL A 121 17.27 -6.49 -22.22
C VAL A 121 18.74 -6.91 -22.25
N LYS A 122 19.20 -7.78 -21.32
CA LYS A 122 20.56 -8.35 -21.37
C LYS A 122 20.79 -9.25 -22.59
N PHE A 123 19.79 -10.02 -23.00
CA PHE A 123 19.88 -10.92 -24.14
C PHE A 123 20.00 -10.14 -25.46
N TYR A 124 19.20 -9.08 -25.64
CA TYR A 124 19.33 -8.18 -26.80
C TYR A 124 20.69 -7.47 -26.81
N GLN A 125 21.17 -6.98 -25.67
CA GLN A 125 22.50 -6.35 -25.57
C GLN A 125 23.69 -7.30 -25.85
N LEU A 126 23.49 -8.61 -25.78
CA LEU A 126 24.50 -9.64 -26.10
C LEU A 126 24.45 -10.10 -27.56
N LEU A 127 23.33 -9.86 -28.26
CA LEU A 127 23.17 -10.21 -29.69
C LEU A 127 23.65 -9.09 -30.63
N ASP A 128 23.79 -7.86 -30.13
CA ASP A 128 24.29 -6.69 -30.88
C ASP A 128 25.84 -6.55 -30.83
N LYS A 129 26.59 -7.63 -30.62
CA LYS A 129 28.07 -7.66 -30.65
C LYS A 129 28.61 -8.74 -31.56
#